data_AF-A0A183HWA4-F1
#
_entry.id   AF-A0A183HWA4-F1
#
_cell.length_a   1.000
_cell.length_b   1.000
_cell.length_c   1.000
_cell.angle_alpha   90.00
_cell.angle_beta   90.00
_cell.angle_gamma   90.00
#
_symmetry.space_group_name_H-M   'P 1'
#
loop_
_entity.id
_entity.type
_entity.pdbx_description
1 polymer ?
#
loop_
_entity_poly.entity_id
_entity_poly.type
_entity_poly.pdbx_seq_one_letter_code
_entity_poly.pdbx_strand_id
1 'polypeptide(L)'
;IDDLANEDSPQIYTLVGRGALSAVKVLRNGLEVTEMAVSELPGNPNAVWTVKRNIDDKFDSHIVVSFVNATLVLSIGETVEEVTDSGFLGTTPTLGCALIGDDALLQVYPDGIRHIRADRRVNEWKAPGKRTIMKCALNRRQVAIALAGGELVYFELDV
;
A
#
# COMPACT_ATOMS: atom_id res chain seq x y z
N ILE A 1 -22.05 -6.17 29.85
CA ILE A 1 -21.95 -6.97 28.60
C ILE A 1 -21.57 -5.94 27.58
N ASP A 2 -20.30 -5.59 27.57
CA ASP A 2 -19.84 -4.40 26.86
C ASP A 2 -18.86 -4.90 25.80
N ASP A 3 -19.22 -4.62 24.56
CA ASP A 3 -18.45 -4.89 23.35
C ASP A 3 -18.38 -6.37 22.86
N LEU A 4 -19.53 -6.94 22.45
CA LEU A 4 -19.54 -8.24 21.76
C LEU A 4 -18.81 -8.22 20.41
N ALA A 5 -18.67 -7.05 19.79
CA ALA A 5 -18.04 -6.90 18.48
C ALA A 5 -16.55 -6.53 18.56
N ASN A 6 -16.03 -6.26 19.77
CA ASN A 6 -14.66 -5.84 20.02
C ASN A 6 -14.28 -4.57 19.19
N GLU A 7 -15.20 -3.62 19.07
CA GLU A 7 -15.08 -2.39 18.28
C GLU A 7 -14.81 -1.13 19.14
N ASP A 8 -14.51 -1.27 20.45
CA ASP A 8 -14.24 -0.24 21.47
C ASP A 8 -15.37 0.80 21.70
N SER A 9 -16.26 0.95 20.73
CA SER A 9 -17.40 1.86 20.71
C SER A 9 -18.68 1.08 20.98
N PRO A 10 -19.59 1.61 21.82
CA PRO A 10 -20.80 0.89 22.17
C PRO A 10 -21.71 0.72 20.94
N GLN A 11 -22.14 -0.52 20.67
CA GLN A 11 -23.13 -0.81 19.64
C GLN A 11 -24.54 -0.87 20.23
N ILE A 12 -25.54 -0.39 19.48
CA ILE A 12 -26.94 -0.48 19.90
C ILE A 12 -27.59 -1.68 19.21
N TYR A 13 -27.92 -2.69 20.00
CA TYR A 13 -28.65 -3.87 19.54
C TYR A 13 -30.16 -3.64 19.69
N THR A 14 -30.88 -3.73 18.58
CA THR A 14 -32.34 -3.50 18.56
C THR A 14 -33.06 -4.70 17.98
N LEU A 15 -34.16 -5.10 18.61
CA LEU A 15 -35.12 -6.05 18.07
C LEU A 15 -36.23 -5.26 17.41
N VAL A 16 -36.42 -5.44 16.11
CA VAL A 16 -37.40 -4.69 15.31
C VAL A 16 -38.28 -5.63 14.51
N GLY A 17 -39.46 -5.17 14.08
CA GLY A 17 -40.40 -5.96 13.29
C GLY A 17 -41.35 -6.82 14.12
N ARG A 18 -42.17 -7.64 13.44
CA ARG A 18 -43.20 -8.49 14.06
C ARG A 18 -43.39 -9.77 13.24
N GLY A 19 -43.56 -10.91 13.93
CA GLY A 19 -43.79 -12.21 13.27
C GLY A 19 -42.61 -12.61 12.39
N ALA A 20 -42.87 -13.02 11.15
CA ALA A 20 -41.85 -13.41 10.19
C ALA A 20 -40.96 -12.25 9.69
N LEU A 21 -41.34 -10.99 9.95
CA LEU A 21 -40.55 -9.80 9.60
C LEU A 21 -39.70 -9.28 10.77
N SER A 22 -39.55 -10.08 11.83
CA SER A 22 -38.71 -9.71 12.97
C SER A 22 -37.23 -9.80 12.59
N ALA A 23 -36.44 -8.81 12.99
CA ALA A 23 -35.01 -8.74 12.71
C ALA A 23 -34.24 -8.21 13.92
N VAL A 24 -33.01 -8.67 14.07
CA VAL A 24 -32.02 -8.08 14.98
C VAL A 24 -31.21 -7.09 14.15
N LYS A 25 -31.20 -5.82 14.54
CA LYS A 25 -30.37 -4.79 13.91
C LYS A 25 -29.31 -4.30 14.88
N VAL A 26 -28.08 -4.23 14.40
CA VAL A 26 -26.94 -3.67 15.13
C VAL A 26 -26.65 -2.29 14.54
N LEU A 27 -26.84 -1.25 15.33
CA LEU A 27 -26.51 0.12 14.96
C LEU A 27 -25.11 0.44 15.47
N ARG A 28 -24.24 0.84 14.56
CA ARG A 28 -22.86 1.26 14.83
C ARG A 28 -22.72 2.73 14.48
N ASN A 29 -22.03 3.49 15.32
CA ASN A 29 -21.69 4.87 14.98
C ASN A 29 -20.53 4.86 13.97
N GLY A 30 -20.79 5.30 12.75
CA GLY A 30 -19.77 5.33 11.71
C GLY A 30 -20.34 5.71 10.35
N LEU A 31 -19.49 5.63 9.35
CA LEU A 31 -19.87 5.74 7.95
C LEU A 31 -20.09 4.35 7.38
N GLU A 32 -21.11 4.22 6.54
CA GLU A 32 -21.34 2.97 5.81
C GLU A 32 -20.20 2.74 4.82
N VAL A 33 -19.59 1.56 4.91
CA VAL A 33 -18.56 1.10 3.97
C VAL A 33 -19.16 -0.01 3.14
N THR A 34 -19.29 0.22 1.83
CA THR A 34 -19.69 -0.81 0.88
C THR A 34 -18.45 -1.54 0.39
N GLU A 35 -18.38 -2.83 0.68
CA GLU A 35 -17.32 -3.69 0.17
C GLU A 35 -17.52 -3.91 -1.34
N MET A 36 -16.53 -3.47 -2.13
CA MET A 36 -16.58 -3.57 -3.58
C MET A 36 -15.94 -4.85 -4.11
N ALA A 37 -14.94 -5.39 -3.40
CA ALA A 37 -14.20 -6.59 -3.78
C ALA A 37 -13.47 -7.18 -2.56
N VAL A 38 -13.28 -8.50 -2.57
CA VAL A 38 -12.46 -9.24 -1.61
C VAL A 38 -11.55 -10.18 -2.36
N SER A 39 -10.27 -10.17 -1.97
CA SER A 39 -9.28 -11.15 -2.41
C SER A 39 -8.51 -11.64 -1.20
N GLU A 40 -8.34 -12.95 -1.10
CA GLU A 40 -7.47 -13.53 -0.08
C GLU A 40 -6.00 -13.27 -0.43
N LEU A 41 -5.18 -13.03 0.60
CA LEU A 41 -3.76 -12.78 0.46
C LEU A 41 -2.95 -13.93 1.09
N PRO A 42 -1.79 -14.29 0.51
CA PRO A 42 -0.92 -15.31 1.07
C PRO A 42 -0.20 -14.77 2.32
N GLY A 43 -0.87 -14.84 3.46
CA GLY A 43 -0.33 -14.41 4.76
C GLY A 43 -0.73 -12.98 5.14
N ASN A 44 -0.05 -12.45 6.17
CA ASN A 44 -0.41 -11.18 6.79
C ASN A 44 0.35 -10.01 6.15
N PRO A 45 -0.31 -9.15 5.36
CA PRO A 45 0.32 -7.96 4.82
C PRO A 45 0.60 -6.95 5.95
N ASN A 46 1.66 -6.14 5.78
CA ASN A 46 2.01 -5.07 6.71
C ASN A 46 1.72 -3.67 6.15
N ALA A 47 1.60 -3.52 4.83
CA ALA A 47 1.29 -2.26 4.17
C ALA A 47 0.72 -2.49 2.76
N VAL A 48 -0.04 -1.50 2.28
CA VAL A 48 -0.61 -1.48 0.93
C VAL A 48 -0.53 -0.07 0.35
N TRP A 49 -0.26 0.03 -0.95
CA TRP A 49 -0.28 1.27 -1.72
C TRP A 49 -0.96 1.05 -3.06
N THR A 50 -1.54 2.11 -3.61
CA THR A 50 -1.95 2.16 -5.01
C THR A 50 -1.10 3.18 -5.75
N VAL A 51 -0.71 2.87 -6.98
CA VAL A 51 0.12 3.76 -7.80
C VAL A 51 -0.41 3.82 -9.24
N LYS A 52 -0.37 5.02 -9.81
CA LYS A 52 -0.62 5.26 -11.23
C LYS A 52 0.62 4.96 -12.05
N ARG A 53 0.43 4.69 -13.34
CA ARG A 53 1.55 4.55 -14.27
C ARG A 53 2.04 5.92 -14.76
N ASN A 54 1.11 6.82 -15.00
CA ASN A 54 1.36 8.20 -15.37
C ASN A 54 0.52 9.15 -14.51
N ILE A 55 1.01 10.39 -14.32
CA ILE A 55 0.32 11.43 -13.56
C ILE A 55 -1.05 11.80 -14.14
N ASP A 56 -1.17 11.74 -15.46
CA ASP A 56 -2.39 12.09 -16.21
C ASP A 56 -3.39 10.92 -16.25
N ASP A 57 -3.01 9.73 -15.78
CA ASP A 57 -3.92 8.59 -15.75
C ASP A 57 -5.09 8.86 -14.81
N LYS A 58 -6.31 8.58 -15.28
CA LYS A 58 -7.51 8.70 -14.45
C LYS A 58 -7.57 7.66 -13.33
N PHE A 59 -7.00 6.48 -13.56
CA PHE A 59 -7.09 5.34 -12.67
C PHE A 59 -5.68 4.88 -12.25
N ASP A 60 -5.61 4.27 -11.08
CA ASP A 60 -4.39 3.61 -10.62
C ASP A 60 -4.18 2.32 -11.41
N SER A 61 -2.92 1.94 -11.62
CA SER A 61 -2.56 0.77 -12.42
C SER A 61 -2.07 -0.41 -11.59
N HIS A 62 -1.52 -0.15 -10.39
CA HIS A 62 -1.00 -1.21 -9.54
C HIS A 62 -1.46 -1.05 -8.09
N ILE A 63 -1.66 -2.20 -7.43
CA ILE A 63 -1.77 -2.34 -5.98
C ILE A 63 -0.49 -3.05 -5.52
N VAL A 64 0.29 -2.40 -4.66
CA VAL A 64 1.51 -2.94 -4.10
C VAL A 64 1.25 -3.34 -2.66
N VAL A 65 1.38 -4.63 -2.36
CA VAL A 65 1.15 -5.20 -1.03
C VAL A 65 2.49 -5.67 -0.46
N SER A 66 2.88 -5.14 0.69
CA SER A 66 4.11 -5.55 1.37
C SER A 66 3.80 -6.58 2.46
N PHE A 67 4.63 -7.61 2.52
CA PHE A 67 4.69 -8.62 3.58
C PHE A 67 5.98 -8.46 4.36
N VAL A 68 6.22 -9.30 5.38
CA VAL A 68 7.46 -9.22 6.19
C VAL A 68 8.72 -9.48 5.34
N ASN A 69 8.63 -10.41 4.38
CA ASN A 69 9.79 -10.89 3.60
C ASN A 69 9.61 -10.79 2.08
N ALA A 70 8.53 -10.19 1.60
CA ALA A 70 8.19 -10.14 0.18
C ALA A 70 7.30 -8.94 -0.15
N THR A 71 7.20 -8.63 -1.42
CA THR A 71 6.24 -7.67 -1.98
C THR A 71 5.46 -8.36 -3.09
N LEU A 72 4.14 -8.27 -3.03
CA LEU A 72 3.22 -8.72 -4.08
C LEU A 72 2.72 -7.49 -4.85
N VAL A 73 2.77 -7.56 -6.18
CA VAL A 73 2.26 -6.48 -7.04
C VAL A 73 1.12 -7.02 -7.86
N LEU A 74 -0.02 -6.36 -7.76
CA LEU A 74 -1.24 -6.66 -8.50
C LEU A 74 -1.49 -5.55 -9.52
N SER A 75 -1.86 -5.92 -10.74
CA SER A 75 -2.31 -4.99 -11.77
C SER A 75 -3.82 -4.79 -11.68
N ILE A 76 -4.26 -3.55 -11.88
CA ILE A 76 -5.67 -3.16 -11.90
C ILE A 76 -6.14 -3.14 -13.37
N GLY A 77 -6.98 -4.10 -13.75
CA GLY A 77 -7.62 -4.18 -15.06
C GLY A 77 -9.12 -4.47 -14.94
N GLU A 78 -9.64 -5.31 -15.84
CA GLU A 78 -10.98 -5.90 -15.67
C GLU A 78 -11.01 -6.84 -14.46
N THR A 79 -9.94 -7.62 -14.31
CA THR A 79 -9.61 -8.46 -13.17
C THR A 79 -8.37 -7.93 -12.45
N VAL A 80 -8.23 -8.30 -11.17
CA VAL A 80 -7.01 -8.03 -10.41
C VAL A 80 -6.10 -9.25 -10.51
N GLU A 81 -4.89 -9.06 -11.03
CA GLU A 81 -3.96 -10.15 -11.32
C GLU A 81 -2.56 -9.84 -10.82
N GLU A 82 -1.84 -10.86 -10.35
CA GLU A 82 -0.43 -10.71 -9.96
C GLU A 82 0.46 -10.48 -11.18
N VAL A 83 1.34 -9.48 -11.09
CA VAL A 83 2.27 -9.12 -12.17
C VAL A 83 3.73 -9.14 -11.69
N THR A 84 4.58 -9.76 -12.50
CA THR A 84 6.03 -9.91 -12.22
C THR A 84 6.90 -8.95 -13.03
N ASP A 85 6.37 -8.34 -14.09
CA ASP A 85 7.10 -7.44 -15.00
C ASP A 85 6.92 -5.95 -14.68
N SER A 86 6.39 -5.63 -13.50
CA SER A 86 6.17 -4.26 -13.01
C SER A 86 7.45 -3.49 -12.67
N GLY A 87 8.58 -4.19 -12.53
CA GLY A 87 9.88 -3.62 -12.15
C GLY A 87 10.13 -3.52 -10.64
N PHE A 88 9.07 -3.66 -9.82
CA PHE A 88 9.19 -3.77 -8.38
C PHE A 88 9.98 -5.02 -7.97
N LEU A 89 10.73 -4.90 -6.88
CA LEU A 89 11.42 -6.01 -6.26
C LEU A 89 10.47 -6.77 -5.33
N GLY A 90 10.04 -7.96 -5.76
CA GLY A 90 9.13 -8.82 -4.98
C GLY A 90 9.79 -9.62 -3.86
N THR A 91 11.12 -9.74 -3.85
CA THR A 91 11.86 -10.62 -2.90
C THR A 91 12.19 -9.98 -1.55
N THR A 92 11.68 -8.78 -1.28
CA THR A 92 11.94 -8.00 -0.07
C THR A 92 10.70 -7.18 0.28
N PRO A 93 10.47 -6.83 1.56
CA PRO A 93 9.40 -5.90 1.93
C PRO A 93 9.58 -4.53 1.25
N THR A 94 8.45 -3.88 0.95
CA THR A 94 8.43 -2.49 0.49
C THR A 94 8.11 -1.59 1.66
N LEU A 95 8.91 -0.54 1.88
CA LEU A 95 8.72 0.46 2.93
C LEU A 95 7.86 1.64 2.45
N GLY A 96 7.88 1.90 1.15
CA GLY A 96 7.05 2.91 0.51
C GLY A 96 7.20 2.83 -1.00
N CYS A 97 6.13 3.13 -1.72
CA CYS A 97 6.17 3.29 -3.16
C CYS A 97 5.25 4.41 -3.61
N ALA A 98 5.59 5.04 -4.74
CA ALA A 98 4.84 6.15 -5.31
C ALA A 98 5.20 6.34 -6.79
N LEU A 99 4.34 7.07 -7.51
CA LEU A 99 4.71 7.72 -8.76
C LEU A 99 5.61 8.93 -8.46
N ILE A 100 6.76 9.01 -9.13
CA ILE A 100 7.70 10.13 -9.08
C ILE A 100 7.89 10.71 -10.48
N GLY A 101 7.90 12.04 -10.60
CA GLY A 101 7.82 12.71 -11.90
C GLY A 101 6.49 12.41 -12.61
N ASP A 102 6.55 12.29 -13.93
CA ASP A 102 5.34 12.16 -14.76
C ASP A 102 4.96 10.69 -15.00
N ASP A 103 5.94 9.79 -15.10
CA ASP A 103 5.73 8.42 -15.57
C ASP A 103 6.67 7.36 -14.96
N ALA A 104 7.37 7.70 -13.87
CA ALA A 104 8.31 6.81 -13.21
C ALA A 104 7.77 6.34 -11.85
N LEU A 105 8.02 5.08 -11.52
CA LEU A 105 7.68 4.52 -10.23
C LEU A 105 8.91 4.49 -9.33
N LEU A 106 8.68 4.68 -8.04
CA LEU A 106 9.71 4.54 -7.02
C LEU A 106 9.30 3.48 -6.02
N GLN A 107 10.24 2.62 -5.65
CA GLN A 107 10.11 1.67 -4.55
C GLN A 107 11.25 1.87 -3.57
N VAL A 108 10.92 2.12 -2.31
CA VAL A 108 11.87 2.10 -1.20
C VAL A 108 11.75 0.76 -0.50
N TYR A 109 12.88 0.08 -0.34
CA TYR A 109 12.98 -1.21 0.35
C TYR A 109 14.18 -1.18 1.31
N PRO A 110 14.34 -2.13 2.24
CA PRO A 110 15.34 -2.03 3.30
C PRO A 110 16.78 -1.78 2.81
N ASP A 111 17.20 -2.38 1.69
CA ASP A 111 18.59 -2.25 1.23
C ASP A 111 18.79 -1.15 0.19
N GLY A 112 17.75 -0.38 -0.17
CA GLY A 112 17.88 0.65 -1.20
C GLY A 112 16.59 1.27 -1.73
N ILE A 113 16.76 2.00 -2.83
CA ILE A 113 15.69 2.64 -3.59
C ILE A 113 15.77 2.16 -5.03
N ARG A 114 14.65 1.74 -5.61
CA ARG A 114 14.49 1.48 -7.03
C ARG A 114 13.70 2.59 -7.68
N HIS A 115 14.24 3.14 -8.75
CA HIS A 115 13.59 4.07 -9.66
C HIS A 115 13.33 3.35 -10.99
N ILE A 116 12.06 3.09 -11.27
CA ILE A 116 11.58 2.30 -12.40
C ILE A 116 10.98 3.28 -13.41
N ARG A 117 11.66 3.48 -14.54
CA ARG A 117 11.21 4.40 -15.59
C ARG A 117 10.12 3.77 -16.46
N ALA A 118 9.37 4.59 -17.19
CA ALA A 118 8.36 4.12 -18.13
C ALA A 118 8.89 3.17 -19.22
N ASP A 119 10.17 3.31 -19.59
CA ASP A 119 10.87 2.43 -20.55
C ASP A 119 11.37 1.11 -19.92
N ARG A 120 10.92 0.79 -18.70
CA ARG A 120 11.27 -0.39 -17.89
C ARG A 120 12.73 -0.42 -17.42
N ARG A 121 13.50 0.66 -17.60
CA ARG A 121 14.85 0.75 -17.00
C ARG A 121 14.72 0.95 -15.50
N VAL A 122 15.48 0.15 -14.76
CA VAL A 122 15.53 0.22 -13.30
C VAL A 122 16.89 0.77 -12.87
N ASN A 123 16.86 1.93 -12.24
CA ASN A 123 18.02 2.49 -11.54
C ASN A 123 17.89 2.16 -10.06
N GLU A 124 18.98 1.66 -9.47
CA GLU A 124 18.99 1.23 -8.08
C GLU A 124 20.04 1.99 -7.28
N TRP A 125 19.59 2.64 -6.21
CA TRP A 125 20.46 3.20 -5.19
C TRP A 125 20.54 2.21 -4.03
N LYS A 126 21.74 1.76 -3.66
CA LYS A 126 21.96 0.87 -2.52
C LYS A 126 22.35 1.67 -1.29
N ALA A 127 21.80 1.28 -0.14
CA ALA A 127 22.16 1.91 1.13
C ALA A 127 23.64 1.69 1.47
N PRO A 128 24.37 2.74 1.90
CA PRO A 128 25.81 2.66 2.12
C PRO A 128 26.16 1.86 3.39
N GLY A 129 27.24 1.09 3.32
CA GLY A 129 27.85 0.43 4.49
C GLY A 129 26.99 -0.68 5.12
N LYS A 130 26.19 -1.41 4.32
CA LYS A 130 25.25 -2.44 4.78
C LYS A 130 24.20 -1.95 5.79
N ARG A 131 23.96 -0.64 5.84
CA ARG A 131 22.88 -0.06 6.64
C ARG A 131 21.55 -0.29 5.92
N THR A 132 20.48 -0.42 6.69
CA THR A 132 19.13 -0.57 6.15
C THR A 132 18.33 0.72 6.30
N ILE A 133 17.41 0.96 5.37
CA ILE A 133 16.41 2.00 5.45
C ILE A 133 15.34 1.56 6.46
N MET A 134 15.03 2.42 7.41
CA MET A 134 14.06 2.14 8.48
C MET A 134 12.74 2.87 8.26
N LYS A 135 12.78 4.06 7.65
CA LYS A 135 11.63 4.91 7.35
C LYS A 135 11.86 5.65 6.04
N CYS A 136 10.77 6.00 5.36
CA CYS A 136 10.80 6.84 4.18
C CYS A 136 9.61 7.79 4.16
N ALA A 137 9.78 8.90 3.46
CA ALA A 137 8.74 9.85 3.10
C ALA A 137 8.91 10.19 1.62
N LEU A 138 7.80 10.14 0.89
CA LEU A 138 7.76 10.26 -0.56
C LEU A 138 6.79 11.38 -0.94
N ASN A 139 7.17 12.19 -1.91
CA ASN A 139 6.24 13.03 -2.65
C ASN A 139 6.54 12.93 -4.15
N ARG A 140 5.87 13.75 -4.96
CA ARG A 140 5.97 13.68 -6.43
C ARG A 140 7.37 13.89 -7.01
N ARG A 141 8.26 14.60 -6.30
CA ARG A 141 9.59 14.95 -6.82
C ARG A 141 10.72 14.72 -5.82
N GLN A 142 10.41 14.35 -4.60
CA GLN A 142 11.35 14.32 -3.49
C GLN A 142 11.16 13.06 -2.66
N VAL A 143 12.28 12.54 -2.18
CA VAL A 143 12.36 11.31 -1.40
C VAL A 143 13.28 11.55 -0.23
N ALA A 144 12.77 11.36 0.99
CA ALA A 144 13.57 11.36 2.19
C ALA A 144 13.57 9.97 2.81
N ILE A 145 14.74 9.46 3.18
CA ILE A 145 14.89 8.17 3.86
C ILE A 145 15.67 8.33 5.15
N ALA A 146 15.36 7.50 6.14
CA ALA A 146 16.11 7.38 7.38
C ALA A 146 16.81 6.03 7.43
N LEU A 147 18.13 6.04 7.53
CA LEU A 147 18.96 4.85 7.68
C LEU A 147 19.05 4.41 9.15
N ALA A 148 19.34 3.13 9.36
CA ALA A 148 19.77 2.61 10.65
C ALA A 148 20.99 3.42 11.14
N GLY A 149 20.89 3.98 12.34
CA GLY A 149 21.86 4.93 12.89
C GLY A 149 21.42 6.40 12.86
N GLY A 150 20.24 6.71 12.32
CA GLY A 150 19.64 8.05 12.39
C GLY A 150 20.10 9.02 11.31
N GLU A 151 20.85 8.55 10.31
CA GLU A 151 21.24 9.37 9.14
C GLU A 151 20.05 9.54 8.21
N LEU A 152 19.78 10.79 7.80
CA LEU A 152 18.78 11.12 6.81
C LEU A 152 19.45 11.36 5.46
N VAL A 153 18.92 10.72 4.41
CA VAL A 153 19.36 10.94 3.03
C VAL A 153 18.18 11.49 2.24
N TYR A 154 18.45 12.52 1.46
CA TYR A 154 17.45 13.23 0.66
C TYR A 154 17.80 13.11 -0.82
N PHE A 155 16.78 12.84 -1.64
CA PHE A 155 16.86 12.79 -3.09
C PHE A 155 15.80 13.70 -3.68
N GLU A 156 16.14 14.35 -4.77
CA GLU A 156 15.23 15.17 -5.55
C GLU A 156 15.37 14.81 -7.03
N LEU A 157 14.25 14.80 -7.74
CA LEU A 157 14.22 14.56 -9.17
C LEU A 157 14.66 15.83 -9.91
N ASP A 158 15.74 15.70 -10.69
CA ASP A 158 16.24 16.77 -11.55
C ASP A 158 15.13 17.35 -12.45
N VAL A 159 15.29 18.62 -12.83
CA VAL A 159 14.35 19.39 -13.65
C VAL A 159 14.49 19.04 -15.13
#